data_AF-A0AAV7U062-F1
#
_entry.id   AF-A0AAV7U062-F1
#
_cell.length_a   1.000
_cell.length_b   1.000
_cell.length_c   1.000
_cell.angle_alpha   90.00
_cell.angle_beta   90.00
_cell.angle_gamma   90.00
#
_symmetry.space_group_name_H-M   'P 1'
#
loop_
_entity.id
_entity.type
_entity.pdbx_description
1 polymer ?
#
loop_
_entity_poly.entity_id
_entity_poly.type
_entity_poly.pdbx_seq_one_letter_code
_entity_poly.pdbx_strand_id
1 'polypeptide(L)'
;MHPCRVPPSVRARPVARAVHPARRTSQTSIEHTAPASVWVIGHSFVRRAWLFFNMYRSRAQDAGLQFIWIARGGLRLDGLRQLVEEVLRQRLLPPALIILHVGGNDLPTMWSRAVFEDLMVAIS
;
A
#
# COMPACT_ATOMS: atom_id res chain seq x y z
N MET A 1 22.87 -41.28 82.47
CA MET A 1 23.30 -39.92 82.07
C MET A 1 22.13 -39.22 81.38
N HIS A 2 21.96 -37.92 81.59
CA HIS A 2 20.91 -37.06 81.01
C HIS A 2 21.55 -36.19 79.89
N PRO A 3 20.80 -35.61 78.93
CA PRO A 3 19.82 -34.57 79.24
C PRO A 3 18.52 -34.50 78.39
N CYS A 4 17.58 -33.72 78.92
CA CYS A 4 16.28 -33.36 78.35
C CYS A 4 16.37 -32.32 77.20
N ARG A 5 15.30 -32.18 76.39
CA ARG A 5 14.78 -30.86 75.96
C ARG A 5 13.32 -30.85 75.47
N VAL A 6 12.67 -29.73 75.76
CA VAL A 6 11.23 -29.38 75.79
C VAL A 6 10.56 -29.23 74.39
N PRO A 7 9.23 -29.45 74.25
CA PRO A 7 8.48 -29.20 73.00
C PRO A 7 7.93 -27.76 72.85
N PRO A 8 7.85 -27.25 71.60
CA PRO A 8 6.67 -26.49 71.13
C PRO A 8 6.36 -26.70 69.62
N SER A 9 5.18 -26.38 69.04
CA SER A 9 3.81 -26.11 69.53
C SER A 9 2.82 -26.12 68.32
N VAL A 10 1.49 -26.07 68.55
CA VAL A 10 0.47 -25.97 67.47
C VAL A 10 0.56 -24.60 66.76
N ARG A 11 0.53 -24.58 65.42
CA ARG A 11 0.36 -23.35 64.62
C ARG A 11 -0.81 -23.43 63.64
N ALA A 12 -1.54 -22.33 63.55
CA ALA A 12 -2.80 -22.20 62.82
C ALA A 12 -2.63 -22.10 61.29
N ARG A 13 -3.72 -22.40 60.57
CA ARG A 13 -3.86 -22.24 59.11
C ARG A 13 -3.81 -20.76 58.68
N PRO A 14 -3.27 -20.44 57.50
CA PRO A 14 -3.69 -19.28 56.72
C PRO A 14 -4.82 -19.67 55.75
N VAL A 15 -5.82 -18.80 55.64
CA VAL A 15 -6.92 -18.90 54.67
C VAL A 15 -6.40 -18.58 53.26
N ALA A 16 -6.91 -19.27 52.24
CA ALA A 16 -6.57 -19.00 50.84
C ALA A 16 -6.93 -17.55 50.47
N ARG A 17 -5.93 -16.75 50.09
CA ARG A 17 -6.09 -15.35 49.71
C ARG A 17 -6.65 -15.28 48.28
N ALA A 18 -7.86 -14.75 48.13
CA ALA A 18 -8.47 -14.56 46.81
C ALA A 18 -7.58 -13.66 45.93
N VAL A 19 -7.16 -14.18 44.78
CA VAL A 19 -6.43 -13.42 43.77
C VAL A 19 -7.45 -12.65 42.94
N HIS A 20 -7.48 -11.33 43.08
CA HIS A 20 -8.23 -10.49 42.14
C HIS A 20 -7.61 -10.64 40.73
N PRO A 21 -8.40 -10.91 39.69
CA PRO A 21 -7.88 -10.88 38.33
C PRO A 21 -7.47 -9.44 38.00
N ALA A 22 -6.18 -9.23 37.75
CA ALA A 22 -5.68 -7.94 37.28
C ALA A 22 -6.42 -7.56 36.00
N ARG A 23 -7.09 -6.41 36.01
CA ARG A 23 -7.87 -5.88 34.89
C ARG A 23 -6.92 -5.64 33.72
N ARG A 24 -6.84 -6.61 32.79
CA ARG A 24 -6.11 -6.50 31.53
C ARG A 24 -6.69 -5.30 30.78
N THR A 25 -6.03 -4.15 30.87
CA THR A 25 -6.24 -3.04 29.95
C THR A 25 -5.91 -3.56 28.58
N SER A 26 -6.94 -3.77 27.78
CA SER A 26 -6.81 -4.11 26.37
C SER A 26 -6.23 -2.88 25.69
N GLN A 27 -4.90 -2.80 25.69
CA GLN A 27 -4.16 -1.76 25.00
C GLN A 27 -4.29 -2.09 23.52
N THR A 28 -5.36 -1.56 22.90
CA THR A 28 -5.62 -1.70 21.48
C THR A 28 -4.44 -1.09 20.75
N SER A 29 -3.49 -1.94 20.35
CA SER A 29 -2.42 -1.56 19.45
C SER A 29 -3.11 -1.09 18.17
N ILE A 30 -3.08 0.21 17.93
CA ILE A 30 -3.45 0.73 16.61
C ILE A 30 -2.34 0.25 15.70
N GLU A 31 -2.55 -0.90 15.05
CA GLU A 31 -1.65 -1.39 14.01
C GLU A 31 -1.56 -0.29 12.95
N HIS A 32 -0.40 0.35 12.91
CA HIS A 32 -0.14 1.45 12.00
C HIS A 32 0.16 0.87 10.61
N THR A 33 -0.88 0.30 9.98
CA THR A 33 -0.82 -0.39 8.70
C THR A 33 -0.09 0.49 7.69
N ALA A 34 0.98 -0.03 7.10
CA ALA A 34 1.76 0.70 6.11
C ALA A 34 0.84 1.12 4.94
N PRO A 35 0.98 2.35 4.40
CA PRO A 35 0.08 2.85 3.38
C PRO A 35 0.14 1.96 2.13
N ALA A 36 -1.03 1.60 1.60
CA ALA A 36 -1.14 0.76 0.42
C ALA A 36 -0.63 1.54 -0.80
N SER A 37 0.37 0.99 -1.51
CA SER A 37 0.98 1.71 -2.63
C SER A 37 0.18 1.51 -3.92
N VAL A 38 -0.07 2.60 -4.64
CA VAL A 38 -0.80 2.64 -5.91
C VAL A 38 0.15 3.16 -6.98
N TRP A 39 0.49 2.32 -7.95
CA TRP A 39 1.35 2.73 -9.06
C TRP A 39 0.49 3.27 -10.20
N VAL A 40 0.81 4.47 -10.69
CA VAL A 40 0.18 5.08 -11.86
C VAL A 40 1.22 5.16 -12.97
N ILE A 41 1.08 4.29 -13.98
CA ILE A 41 2.05 4.11 -15.05
C ILE A 41 1.49 4.67 -16.36
N GLY A 42 2.26 5.47 -17.10
CA GLY A 42 1.85 5.89 -18.43
C GLY A 42 2.73 6.92 -19.12
N HIS A 43 2.12 7.66 -20.05
CA HIS A 43 2.81 8.68 -20.85
C HIS A 43 2.67 10.10 -20.26
N SER A 44 2.92 11.12 -21.09
CA SER A 44 2.87 12.55 -20.77
C SER A 44 1.60 13.01 -20.03
N PHE A 45 0.46 12.35 -20.23
CA PHE A 45 -0.79 12.67 -19.54
C PHE A 45 -0.76 12.25 -18.06
N VAL A 46 -0.12 11.13 -17.69
CA VAL A 46 0.11 10.75 -16.29
C VAL A 46 0.99 11.78 -15.58
N ARG A 47 2.02 12.30 -16.27
CA ARG A 47 2.87 13.39 -15.74
C ARG A 47 2.07 14.68 -15.48
N ARG A 48 1.05 14.97 -16.29
CA ARG A 48 0.12 16.11 -16.08
C ARG A 48 -0.86 15.82 -14.95
N ALA A 49 -1.45 14.62 -14.90
CA ALA A 49 -2.40 14.20 -13.87
C ALA A 49 -1.80 14.29 -12.46
N TRP A 50 -0.51 13.97 -12.30
CA TRP A 50 0.22 14.17 -11.04
C TRP A 50 0.16 15.62 -10.52
N LEU A 51 0.29 16.61 -11.41
CA LEU A 51 0.23 18.03 -11.03
C LEU A 51 -1.16 18.40 -10.47
N PHE A 52 -2.22 17.89 -11.08
CA PHE A 52 -3.59 18.09 -10.58
C PHE A 52 -3.86 17.29 -9.29
N PHE A 53 -3.32 16.08 -9.17
CA PHE A 53 -3.45 15.24 -7.98
C PHE A 53 -2.88 15.90 -6.72
N ASN A 54 -1.81 16.69 -6.84
CA ASN A 54 -1.25 17.41 -5.69
C ASN A 54 -2.26 18.36 -5.01
N MET A 55 -3.30 18.83 -5.71
CA MET A 55 -4.38 19.64 -5.12
C MET A 55 -5.33 18.82 -4.22
N TYR A 56 -5.36 17.49 -4.36
CA TYR A 56 -6.25 16.58 -3.64
C TYR A 56 -5.50 15.56 -2.76
N ARG A 57 -4.18 15.70 -2.66
CA ARG A 57 -3.27 14.72 -2.05
C ARG A 57 -3.61 14.35 -0.60
N SER A 58 -4.11 15.28 0.20
CA SER A 58 -4.52 15.02 1.59
C SER A 58 -5.51 13.87 1.70
N ARG A 59 -6.58 13.90 0.89
CA ARG A 59 -7.63 12.86 0.89
C ARG A 59 -7.10 11.46 0.57
N ALA A 60 -6.06 11.36 -0.24
CA ALA A 60 -5.40 10.08 -0.53
C ALA A 60 -4.58 9.58 0.67
N GLN A 61 -3.93 10.49 1.40
CA GLN A 61 -3.19 10.16 2.61
C GLN A 61 -4.13 9.77 3.76
N ASP A 62 -5.27 10.47 3.91
CA ASP A 62 -6.32 10.14 4.86
C ASP A 62 -6.91 8.73 4.61
N ALA A 63 -6.97 8.31 3.34
CA ALA A 63 -7.37 6.97 2.92
C ALA A 63 -6.27 5.90 3.06
N GLY A 64 -5.09 6.25 3.61
CA GLY A 64 -3.96 5.33 3.75
C GLY A 64 -3.30 4.91 2.43
N LEU A 65 -3.42 5.72 1.37
CA LEU A 65 -2.89 5.40 0.03
C LEU A 65 -1.61 6.20 -0.28
N GLN A 66 -0.60 5.51 -0.81
CA GLN A 66 0.63 6.11 -1.32
C GLN A 66 0.71 5.99 -2.84
N PHE A 67 0.52 7.10 -3.56
CA PHE A 67 0.59 7.12 -5.02
C PHE A 67 2.03 7.28 -5.51
N ILE A 68 2.46 6.37 -6.39
CA ILE A 68 3.77 6.33 -7.05
C ILE A 68 3.55 6.57 -8.55
N TRP A 69 4.09 7.68 -9.06
CA TRP A 69 3.82 8.16 -10.42
C TRP A 69 4.99 7.84 -11.36
N ILE A 70 4.74 7.00 -12.35
CA ILE A 70 5.74 6.45 -13.28
C ILE A 70 5.36 6.92 -14.70
N ALA A 71 6.00 7.97 -15.18
CA ALA A 71 5.66 8.57 -16.47
C ALA A 71 6.86 8.68 -17.42
N ARG A 72 6.71 8.18 -18.66
CA ARG A 72 7.69 8.34 -19.75
C ARG A 72 7.07 9.09 -20.92
N GLY A 73 7.65 10.21 -21.33
CA GLY A 73 7.19 10.96 -22.51
C GLY A 73 7.22 10.07 -23.76
N GLY A 74 6.16 10.09 -24.57
CA GLY A 74 6.05 9.25 -25.76
C GLY A 74 5.91 7.74 -25.52
N LEU A 75 5.65 7.28 -24.28
CA LEU A 75 5.48 5.85 -23.99
C LEU A 75 4.38 5.21 -24.86
N ARG A 76 4.77 4.19 -25.61
CA ARG A 76 3.96 3.31 -26.44
C ARG A 76 3.83 1.94 -25.78
N LEU A 77 2.96 1.08 -26.30
CA LEU A 77 2.71 -0.26 -25.73
C LEU A 77 3.96 -1.15 -25.76
N ASP A 78 4.75 -1.07 -26.82
CA ASP A 78 6.02 -1.79 -27.00
C ASP A 78 7.06 -1.45 -25.90
N GLY A 79 7.18 -0.18 -25.53
CA GLY A 79 8.08 0.31 -24.50
C GLY A 79 7.63 0.05 -23.05
N LEU A 80 6.40 -0.44 -22.82
CA LEU A 80 5.85 -0.61 -21.48
C LEU A 80 6.65 -1.63 -20.64
N ARG A 81 7.00 -2.78 -21.25
CA ARG A 81 7.74 -3.84 -20.55
C ARG A 81 9.07 -3.33 -20.01
N GLN A 82 9.84 -2.62 -20.85
CA GLN A 82 11.13 -2.05 -20.48
C GLN A 82 10.98 -1.06 -19.32
N LEU A 83 9.96 -0.20 -19.35
CA LEU A 83 9.68 0.75 -18.27
C LEU A 83 9.37 0.02 -16.94
N VAL A 84 8.57 -1.06 -16.96
CA VAL A 84 8.28 -1.86 -15.76
C VAL A 84 9.54 -2.53 -15.21
N GLU A 85 10.40 -3.09 -16.07
CA GLU A 85 11.68 -3.69 -15.67
C GLU A 85 12.69 -2.67 -15.12
N GLU A 86 12.66 -1.42 -15.60
CA GLU A 86 13.41 -0.30 -14.99
C GLU A 86 12.88 0.08 -13.61
N VAL A 87 11.55 0.15 -13.45
CA VAL A 87 10.89 0.49 -12.16
C VAL A 87 11.14 -0.58 -11.10
N LEU A 88 11.03 -1.86 -11.46
CA LEU A 88 11.28 -2.97 -10.52
C LEU A 88 12.72 -2.94 -9.96
N ARG A 89 13.69 -2.48 -10.75
CA ARG A 89 15.09 -2.29 -10.31
C ARG A 89 15.27 -1.15 -9.29
N GLN A 90 14.33 -0.21 -9.21
CA GLN A 90 14.39 0.92 -8.26
C GLN A 90 13.94 0.56 -6.83
N ARG A 91 13.53 -0.70 -6.58
CA ARG A 91 13.08 -1.19 -5.25
C ARG A 91 11.98 -0.33 -4.62
N LEU A 92 11.07 0.19 -5.44
CA LEU A 92 9.90 0.92 -4.96
C LEU A 92 8.99 -0.02 -4.13
N LEU A 93 8.15 0.56 -3.26
CA LEU A 93 7.13 -0.21 -2.55
C LEU A 93 6.26 -0.99 -3.55
N PRO A 94 6.02 -2.30 -3.33
CA PRO A 94 5.24 -3.11 -4.26
C PRO A 94 3.80 -2.57 -4.37
N PRO A 95 3.19 -2.56 -5.57
CA PRO A 95 1.86 -2.04 -5.76
C PRO A 95 0.81 -2.99 -5.17
N ALA A 96 -0.10 -2.43 -4.38
CA ALA A 96 -1.39 -3.06 -4.09
C ALA A 96 -2.38 -2.88 -5.27
N LEU A 97 -2.19 -1.81 -6.05
CA LEU A 97 -2.95 -1.51 -7.27
C LEU A 97 -2.04 -0.90 -8.33
N ILE A 98 -2.25 -1.27 -9.60
CA ILE A 98 -1.61 -0.63 -10.76
C ILE A 98 -2.70 0.00 -11.62
N ILE A 99 -2.56 1.29 -11.91
CA ILE A 99 -3.35 2.04 -12.89
C ILE A 99 -2.46 2.26 -14.10
N LEU A 100 -2.88 1.75 -15.27
CA LEU A 100 -2.11 1.82 -16.51
C LEU A 100 -2.81 2.74 -17.53
N HIS A 101 -2.10 3.76 -18.00
CA HIS A 101 -2.57 4.70 -19.02
C HIS A 101 -1.55 4.79 -20.18
N VAL A 102 -1.69 3.89 -21.13
CA VAL A 102 -0.84 3.70 -22.33
C VAL A 102 -1.73 3.45 -23.56
N GLY A 103 -1.18 3.40 -24.78
CA GLY A 103 -1.94 3.24 -26.02
C GLY A 103 -2.20 4.55 -26.78
N GLY A 104 -2.26 5.69 -26.08
CA GLY A 104 -2.54 6.98 -26.71
C GLY A 104 -1.50 7.43 -27.76
N ASN A 105 -0.23 7.02 -27.61
CA ASN A 105 0.84 7.29 -28.58
C ASN A 105 0.95 6.21 -29.66
N ASP A 106 0.15 5.15 -29.57
CA ASP A 106 0.08 4.05 -30.52
C ASP A 106 -1.01 4.32 -31.59
N LEU A 107 -2.03 5.12 -31.24
CA LEU A 107 -3.09 5.57 -32.16
C LEU A 107 -2.53 6.22 -33.45
N PRO A 108 -1.59 7.19 -33.43
CA PRO A 108 -1.08 7.81 -34.66
C PRO A 108 -0.38 6.82 -35.60
N THR A 109 0.06 5.67 -35.08
CA THR A 109 0.70 4.59 -35.86
C THR A 109 -0.26 3.48 -36.29
N MET A 110 -1.48 3.42 -35.73
CA MET A 110 -2.55 2.50 -36.17
C MET A 110 -3.45 3.12 -37.24
N TRP A 111 -3.47 4.45 -37.34
CA TRP A 111 -4.32 5.19 -38.27
C TRP A 111 -3.45 5.70 -39.41
N SER A 112 -3.31 4.90 -40.48
CA SER A 112 -2.87 5.48 -41.75
C SER A 112 -3.90 6.53 -42.18
N ARG A 113 -3.46 7.55 -42.92
CA ARG A 113 -4.35 8.63 -43.36
C ARG A 113 -5.58 8.11 -44.12
N ALA A 114 -5.40 7.04 -44.90
CA ALA A 114 -6.48 6.33 -45.59
C ALA A 114 -7.53 5.76 -44.61
N VAL A 115 -7.14 5.10 -43.52
CA VAL A 115 -8.09 4.55 -42.53
C VAL A 115 -8.89 5.64 -41.82
N PHE A 116 -8.29 6.81 -41.59
CA PHE A 116 -9.01 7.97 -41.05
C PHE A 116 -9.99 8.56 -42.08
N GLU A 117 -9.56 8.71 -43.34
CA GLU A 117 -10.40 9.24 -44.42
C GLU A 117 -11.57 8.29 -44.76
N ASP A 118 -11.34 6.97 -44.83
CA ASP A 118 -12.38 5.94 -45.01
C ASP A 118 -13.40 5.95 -43.87
N LEU A 119 -12.95 6.08 -42.61
CA LEU A 119 -13.86 6.16 -41.46
C LEU A 119 -14.73 7.44 -41.49
N MET A 120 -14.14 8.57 -41.89
CA MET A 120 -14.87 9.84 -42.03
C MET A 120 -15.90 9.81 -43.18
N VAL A 121 -15.60 9.10 -44.27
CA VAL A 121 -16.56 8.84 -45.36
C VAL A 121 -17.68 7.88 -44.90
N ALA A 122 -17.36 6.85 -44.12
CA ALA A 122 -18.34 5.87 -43.64
C ALA A 122 -19.34 6.39 -42.58
N ILE A 123 -19.12 7.60 -42.04
CA ILE A 123 -20.01 8.27 -41.07
C ILE A 123 -20.61 9.59 -41.61
N SER A 124 -20.48 9.85 -42.90
CA SER A 124 -21.08 10.99 -43.62
C SER A 124 -22.25 10.54 -44.50
#